data_AF-A0A381UDH9-F1
#
_entry.id   AF-A0A381UDH9-F1
#
_cell.length_a   1.000
_cell.length_b   1.000
_cell.length_c   1.000
_cell.angle_alpha   90.00
_cell.angle_beta   90.00
_cell.angle_gamma   90.00
#
_symmetry.space_group_name_H-M   'P 1'
#
loop_
_entity.id
_entity.type
_entity.pdbx_description
1 polymer ?
#
loop_
_entity_poly.entity_id
_entity_poly.type
_entity_poly.pdbx_seq_one_letter_code
_entity_poly.pdbx_strand_id
1 'polypeptide(L)'
;MDIRLVGGVAIIVFIVAATGAAGQLPSNSSEPLQEYEDRAQSYELFIQSLRLEDSGDVVHAIDLLSRAAELDPDAAAIPAAQAALYAQIGQTTD
;
A
#
# COMPACT_ATOMS: atom_id res chain seq x y z
N MET A 1 5.78 -53.72 26.73
CA MET A 1 6.27 -53.39 25.37
C MET A 1 5.03 -53.35 24.52
N ASP A 2 4.42 -52.18 24.50
CA ASP A 2 3.00 -52.00 24.21
C ASP A 2 2.83 -51.55 22.76
N ILE A 3 1.95 -52.28 22.07
CA ILE A 3 1.81 -52.27 20.62
C ILE A 3 1.05 -51.02 20.17
N ARG A 4 1.62 -50.33 19.19
CA ARG A 4 1.21 -49.03 18.67
C ARG A 4 -0.13 -49.10 17.93
N LEU A 5 -1.07 -48.25 18.34
CA LEU A 5 -2.35 -47.96 17.68
C LEU A 5 -2.08 -47.30 16.32
N VAL A 6 -2.37 -48.00 15.21
CA VAL A 6 -2.42 -47.41 13.86
C VAL A 6 -3.87 -47.10 13.54
N GLY A 7 -4.29 -45.87 13.83
CA GLY A 7 -5.58 -45.34 13.38
C GLY A 7 -5.45 -44.82 11.96
N GLY A 8 -5.83 -45.63 10.97
CA GLY A 8 -5.92 -45.19 9.58
C GLY A 8 -7.14 -44.29 9.39
N VAL A 9 -6.91 -43.01 9.08
CA VAL A 9 -7.97 -42.07 8.73
C VAL A 9 -8.37 -42.32 7.28
N ALA A 10 -9.60 -42.78 7.05
CA ALA A 10 -10.18 -42.89 5.71
C ALA A 10 -10.64 -41.49 5.26
N ILE A 11 -10.00 -40.94 4.23
CA ILE A 11 -10.41 -39.67 3.61
C ILE A 11 -11.41 -40.00 2.49
N ILE A 12 -12.68 -39.65 2.70
CA ILE A 12 -13.72 -39.71 1.66
C ILE A 12 -13.64 -38.43 0.84
N VAL A 13 -13.17 -38.52 -0.40
CA VAL A 13 -13.18 -37.40 -1.35
C VAL A 13 -14.55 -37.37 -2.04
N PHE A 14 -15.36 -36.37 -1.72
CA PHE A 14 -16.60 -36.09 -2.44
C PHE A 14 -16.26 -35.22 -3.66
N ILE A 15 -16.30 -35.79 -4.88
CA ILE A 15 -16.15 -35.03 -6.12
C ILE A 15 -17.53 -34.46 -6.48
N VAL A 16 -17.73 -33.16 -6.27
CA VAL A 16 -18.86 -32.43 -6.85
C VAL A 16 -18.49 -32.06 -8.29
N ALA A 17 -19.18 -32.66 -9.26
CA ALA A 17 -19.10 -32.25 -10.64
C ALA A 17 -19.91 -30.95 -10.83
N ALA A 18 -19.22 -29.81 -10.88
CA ALA A 18 -19.83 -28.53 -11.23
C ALA A 18 -20.02 -28.44 -12.75
N THR A 19 -21.07 -29.07 -13.28
CA THR A 19 -21.63 -28.69 -14.59
C THR A 19 -22.52 -27.47 -14.40
N GLY A 20 -22.03 -26.29 -14.77
CA GLY A 20 -22.85 -25.09 -14.81
C GLY A 20 -22.06 -23.83 -15.13
N ALA A 21 -22.11 -23.44 -16.40
CA ALA A 21 -21.80 -22.13 -16.98
C ALA A 21 -20.42 -21.52 -16.68
N ALA A 22 -19.70 -21.17 -17.76
CA ALA A 22 -18.52 -20.32 -17.72
C ALA A 22 -18.82 -19.03 -16.96
N GLY A 23 -18.46 -18.99 -15.68
CA GLY A 23 -18.42 -17.78 -14.88
C GLY A 23 -17.30 -16.91 -15.43
N GLN A 24 -17.67 -15.85 -16.15
CA GLN A 24 -16.77 -14.75 -16.40
C GLN A 24 -16.39 -14.19 -15.03
N LEU A 25 -15.17 -14.50 -14.57
CA LEU A 25 -14.60 -13.91 -13.37
C LEU A 25 -14.71 -12.38 -13.53
N PRO A 26 -15.25 -11.64 -12.54
CA PRO A 26 -15.27 -10.19 -12.62
C PRO A 26 -13.84 -9.69 -12.83
N SER A 27 -13.63 -8.81 -13.81
CA SER A 27 -12.38 -8.10 -14.09
C SER A 27 -11.99 -7.11 -12.98
N ASN A 28 -12.14 -7.48 -11.71
CA ASN A 28 -11.89 -6.63 -10.53
C ASN A 28 -10.70 -7.13 -9.70
N SER A 29 -9.98 -8.15 -10.18
CA SER A 29 -8.81 -8.70 -9.49
C SER A 29 -7.59 -7.76 -9.46
N SER A 30 -7.65 -6.62 -10.16
CA SER A 30 -6.55 -5.65 -10.26
C SER A 30 -6.67 -4.48 -9.28
N GLU A 31 -7.88 -4.13 -8.82
CA GLU A 31 -8.09 -3.00 -7.91
C GLU A 31 -7.32 -3.10 -6.57
N PRO A 32 -7.35 -4.22 -5.83
CA PRO A 32 -6.58 -4.31 -4.60
C PRO A 32 -5.07 -4.23 -4.84
N LEU A 33 -4.57 -4.71 -5.98
CA LEU A 33 -3.15 -4.63 -6.32
C LEU A 33 -2.74 -3.19 -6.66
N GLN A 34 -3.56 -2.47 -7.43
CA GLN A 34 -3.34 -1.06 -7.76
C GLN A 34 -3.26 -0.20 -6.50
N GLU A 35 -4.15 -0.40 -5.53
CA GLU A 35 -4.12 0.35 -4.27
C GLU A 35 -2.81 0.12 -3.49
N TYR A 36 -2.27 -1.10 -3.50
CA TYR A 36 -0.96 -1.37 -2.87
C TYR A 36 0.18 -0.70 -3.64
N GLU A 37 0.12 -0.67 -4.97
CA GLU A 37 1.11 0.01 -5.81
C GLU A 37 1.10 1.52 -5.59
N ASP A 38 -0.08 2.15 -5.60
CA ASP A 38 -0.24 3.59 -5.37
C ASP A 38 0.28 4.00 -4.00
N ARG A 39 -0.04 3.23 -2.95
CA ARG A 39 0.48 3.44 -1.60
C ARG A 39 2.00 3.26 -1.52
N ALA A 40 2.56 2.27 -2.20
CA ALA A 40 4.01 2.07 -2.24
C ALA A 40 4.72 3.23 -2.95
N GLN A 41 4.16 3.71 -4.06
CA GLN A 41 4.68 4.85 -4.80
C GLN A 41 4.54 6.16 -4.00
N SER A 42 3.42 6.35 -3.31
CA SER A 42 3.23 7.47 -2.38
C SER A 42 4.30 7.50 -1.30
N TYR A 43 4.57 6.34 -0.68
CA TYR A 43 5.63 6.23 0.33
C TYR A 43 7.02 6.52 -0.24
N GLU A 44 7.31 6.08 -1.47
CA GLU A 44 8.59 6.40 -2.11
C GLU A 44 8.77 7.91 -2.31
N LEU A 45 7.74 8.59 -2.82
CA LEU A 45 7.75 10.04 -3.02
C LEU A 45 7.93 10.78 -1.69
N PHE A 46 7.27 10.31 -0.63
CA PHE A 46 7.45 10.84 0.73
C PHE A 46 8.90 10.70 1.21
N ILE A 47 9.54 9.54 1.04
CA ILE A 47 10.95 9.38 1.41
C ILE A 47 11.88 10.25 0.55
N GLN A 48 11.55 10.44 -0.73
CA GLN A 48 12.29 11.36 -1.59
C GLN A 48 12.16 12.82 -1.15
N SER A 49 10.97 13.26 -0.71
CA SER A 49 10.77 14.63 -0.25
C SER A 49 11.58 14.93 1.02
N LEU A 50 11.71 13.98 1.95
CA LEU A 50 12.55 14.16 3.14
C LEU A 50 14.01 14.41 2.79
N ARG A 51 14.53 13.74 1.75
CA ARG A 51 15.91 13.99 1.28
C ARG A 51 16.08 15.37 0.64
N LEU A 52 15.03 15.88 -0.02
CA LEU A 52 15.03 17.23 -0.58
C LEU A 52 14.90 18.30 0.51
N GLU A 53 14.10 18.04 1.54
CA GLU A 53 14.06 18.88 2.75
C GLU A 53 15.44 18.97 3.39
N ASP A 54 16.10 17.83 3.61
CA ASP A 54 17.45 17.76 4.19
C ASP A 54 18.51 18.52 3.36
N SER A 55 18.35 18.57 2.02
CA SER A 55 19.23 19.33 1.14
C SER A 55 18.87 20.81 1.03
N GLY A 56 17.76 21.23 1.64
CA GLY A 56 17.24 22.60 1.59
C GLY A 56 16.40 22.91 0.35
N ASP A 57 16.13 21.92 -0.51
CA ASP A 57 15.26 22.08 -1.68
C ASP A 57 13.78 21.89 -1.31
N VAL A 58 13.29 22.82 -0.48
CA VAL A 58 11.95 22.77 0.10
C VAL A 58 10.85 22.85 -0.98
N VAL A 59 11.08 23.57 -2.08
CA VAL A 59 10.09 23.73 -3.15
C VAL A 59 9.82 22.39 -3.85
N HIS A 60 10.88 21.66 -4.23
CA HIS A 60 10.71 20.35 -4.84
C HIS A 60 10.24 19.30 -3.82
N ALA A 61 10.59 19.44 -2.54
CA ALA A 61 10.03 18.59 -1.48
C ALA A 61 8.49 18.70 -1.40
N ILE A 62 7.94 19.92 -1.46
CA ILE A 62 6.49 20.17 -1.45
C ILE A 62 5.80 19.60 -2.70
N ASP A 63 6.42 19.71 -3.88
CA ASP A 63 5.91 19.13 -5.13
C ASP A 63 5.82 17.60 -5.04
N LEU A 64 6.85 16.93 -4.52
CA LEU A 64 6.81 15.48 -4.30
C LEU A 64 5.73 15.07 -3.29
N LEU A 65 5.58 15.80 -2.19
CA LEU A 65 4.52 15.54 -1.21
C LEU A 65 3.12 15.72 -1.82
N SER A 66 2.95 16.67 -2.74
CA SER A 66 1.67 16.90 -3.42
C SER A 66 1.30 15.70 -4.30
N ARG A 67 2.27 15.17 -5.05
CA ARG A 67 2.08 13.93 -5.85
C ARG A 67 1.85 12.71 -4.97
N ALA A 68 2.52 12.64 -3.81
CA ALA A 68 2.29 11.55 -2.86
C ALA A 68 0.86 11.57 -2.30
N ALA A 69 0.31 12.76 -2.00
CA ALA A 69 -1.07 12.92 -1.52
C ALA A 69 -2.12 12.57 -2.58
N GLU A 70 -1.81 12.74 -3.87
CA GLU A 70 -2.69 12.30 -4.96
C GLU A 70 -2.80 10.78 -5.04
N LEU A 71 -1.72 10.06 -4.71
CA LEU A 71 -1.66 8.59 -4.75
C LEU A 71 -2.22 7.92 -3.48
N ASP A 72 -1.96 8.50 -2.30
CA ASP A 72 -2.49 8.01 -1.02
C ASP A 72 -3.06 9.19 -0.20
N PRO A 73 -4.35 9.53 -0.41
CA PRO A 73 -5.01 10.61 0.32
C PRO A 73 -5.19 10.32 1.82
N ASP A 74 -5.14 9.05 2.22
CA ASP A 74 -5.38 8.62 3.60
C ASP A 74 -4.09 8.63 4.45
N ALA A 75 -2.92 8.77 3.81
CA ALA A 75 -1.64 8.89 4.48
C ALA A 75 -1.46 10.25 5.20
N ALA A 76 -1.92 10.31 6.46
CA ALA A 76 -1.87 11.50 7.31
C ALA A 76 -0.47 12.12 7.50
N ALA A 77 0.61 11.35 7.28
CA ALA A 77 1.98 11.85 7.37
C ALA A 77 2.31 12.89 6.29
N ILE A 78 1.70 12.79 5.11
CA ILE A 78 1.98 13.66 3.96
C ILE A 78 1.53 15.10 4.21
N PRO A 79 0.26 15.39 4.58
CA PRO A 79 -0.16 16.75 4.88
C PRO A 79 0.55 17.33 6.12
N ALA A 80 0.92 16.48 7.09
CA ALA A 80 1.70 16.92 8.24
C ALA A 80 3.11 17.42 7.84
N ALA A 81 3.79 16.69 6.94
CA ALA A 81 5.08 17.11 6.41
C ALA A 81 4.96 18.41 5.60
N GLN A 82 3.93 18.55 4.74
CA GLN A 82 3.69 19.80 4.01
C GLN A 82 3.50 21.00 4.95
N ALA A 83 2.71 20.83 6.01
CA ALA A 83 2.48 21.88 7.00
C ALA A 83 3.78 22.31 7.70
N ALA A 84 4.66 21.34 8.02
CA ALA A 84 5.98 21.63 8.61
C ALA A 84 6.85 22.46 7.66
N LEU A 85 6.93 22.09 6.39
CA LEU A 85 7.69 22.83 5.37
C LEU A 85 7.15 24.25 5.15
N TYR A 86 5.83 24.42 5.09
CA TYR A 86 5.23 25.76 4.98
C TYR A 86 5.52 26.63 6.20
N ALA A 87 5.51 26.06 7.41
CA ALA A 87 5.87 26.78 8.62
C ALA A 87 7.34 27.23 8.60
N GLN A 88 8.25 26.38 8.12
CA GLN A 88 9.67 26.71 7.95
C GLN A 88 9.85 27.89 6.98
N ILE A 89 9.20 27.85 5.81
CA ILE A 89 9.26 28.96 4.84
C ILE A 89 8.78 30.27 5.47
N GLY A 90 7.66 30.23 6.19
CA GLY A 90 7.12 31.40 6.90
C GLY A 90 8.12 32.01 7.89
N GLN A 91 8.82 31.17 8.66
CA GLN A 91 9.82 31.61 9.63
C GLN A 91 11.08 32.21 8.97
N THR A 92 11.46 31.76 7.78
CA THR A 92 12.64 32.28 7.07
C THR A 92 12.41 33.61 6.34
N THR A 93 11.15 34.07 6.25
CA THR A 93 10.78 35.27 5.48
C THR A 93 10.63 36.53 6.36
N ASP A 94 10.71 36.38 7.70
CA ASP A 94 10.73 37.47 8.70
C ASP A 94 12.15 37.99 8.99
#